data_AF-A0A0G1U0J4-F1
#
_entry.id   AF-A0A0G1U0J4-F1
#
_cell.length_a   1.000
_cell.length_b   1.000
_cell.length_c   1.000
_cell.angle_alpha   90.00
_cell.angle_beta   90.00
_cell.angle_gamma   90.00
#
_symmetry.space_group_name_H-M   'P 1'
#
loop_
_entity.id
_entity.type
_entity.pdbx_description
1 polymer ?
#
loop_
_entity_poly.entity_id
_entity_poly.type
_entity_poly.pdbx_seq_one_letter_code
_entity_poly.pdbx_strand_id
1 'polypeptide(L)'
;MLQTRQGVAGFIVDWRRDNLYNGYMLSLEMRNKIETATRNFWDEKIKESSFAEIAQGTEIGHRIADLVSDKTTGLLAVEFTAMFQRNKAGHKVPRSMGDIWIAHEGIAHPVNVKASIADNGGQPNMVSMKKLLAALLEYRIDSYYLLFVKISNTDELFSAKVHFVDMLDYLDYVTFDSGPGQIMLRSKDFFKALEKKSAPENKLLSQKVSGLVDLLEDGERRLIRNRRTTLKRFRTAVSKYNSSHHKVTPESQAVFHLL
;
A
#
# COMPACT_ATOMS: atom_id res chain seq x y z
N MET A 1 -50.74 8.01 15.76
CA MET A 1 -50.96 8.22 14.31
C MET A 1 -49.60 7.99 13.64
N LEU A 2 -49.37 6.75 13.18
CA LEU A 2 -48.12 6.31 12.56
C LEU A 2 -48.14 6.68 11.08
N GLN A 3 -47.19 7.49 10.62
CA GLN A 3 -46.84 7.57 9.21
C GLN A 3 -45.53 6.83 8.98
N THR A 4 -45.66 5.63 8.45
CA THR A 4 -44.60 4.84 7.83
C THR A 4 -44.13 5.53 6.56
N ARG A 5 -42.85 5.93 6.50
CA ARG A 5 -42.15 6.13 5.23
C ARG A 5 -41.39 4.86 4.88
N GLN A 6 -41.90 4.16 3.87
CA GLN A 6 -41.14 3.16 3.12
C GLN A 6 -39.99 3.86 2.37
N GLY A 7 -38.80 3.25 2.37
CA GLY A 7 -37.72 3.67 1.48
C GLY A 7 -36.37 3.11 1.91
N VAL A 8 -35.87 2.19 1.08
CA VAL A 8 -34.52 1.59 1.07
C VAL A 8 -34.30 0.45 2.07
N ALA A 9 -34.31 -0.77 1.54
CA ALA A 9 -33.81 -1.97 2.21
C ALA A 9 -32.32 -1.78 2.52
N GLY A 10 -32.02 -1.26 3.71
CA GLY A 10 -30.70 -1.35 4.31
C GLY A 10 -30.55 -2.74 4.92
N PHE A 11 -29.63 -3.54 4.40
CA PHE A 11 -29.16 -4.72 5.12
C PHE A 11 -28.52 -4.25 6.42
N ILE A 12 -29.25 -4.35 7.53
CA ILE A 12 -28.67 -4.29 8.87
C ILE A 12 -28.06 -5.66 9.09
N VAL A 13 -26.77 -5.80 8.77
CA VAL A 13 -25.97 -6.95 9.25
C VAL A 13 -25.75 -6.70 10.74
N ASP A 14 -26.22 -7.63 11.57
CA ASP A 14 -26.00 -7.60 13.00
C ASP A 14 -24.57 -8.08 13.30
N TRP A 15 -23.67 -7.13 13.60
CA TRP A 15 -22.22 -7.33 13.77
C TRP A 15 -21.81 -7.84 15.16
N ARG A 16 -22.76 -8.23 16.02
CA ARG A 16 -22.47 -8.68 17.38
C ARG A 16 -22.67 -10.17 17.55
N ARG A 17 -21.64 -10.95 17.22
CA ARG A 17 -21.41 -12.24 17.89
C ARG A 17 -19.95 -12.39 18.24
N ASP A 18 -19.69 -12.22 19.53
CA ASP A 18 -18.54 -12.78 20.23
C ASP A 18 -18.48 -14.29 19.95
N ASN A 19 -17.36 -14.76 19.40
CA ASN A 19 -16.68 -16.01 19.76
C ASN A 19 -15.50 -16.24 18.81
N LEU A 20 -14.29 -16.25 19.37
CA LEU A 20 -13.05 -16.84 18.83
C LEU A 20 -12.79 -16.59 17.33
N TYR A 21 -12.12 -15.46 17.05
CA TYR A 21 -11.58 -14.99 15.77
C TYR A 21 -11.49 -16.03 14.62
N ASN A 22 -12.59 -16.19 13.88
CA ASN A 22 -12.55 -16.48 12.45
C ASN A 22 -13.11 -15.22 11.77
N GLY A 23 -12.26 -14.20 11.61
CA GLY A 23 -12.60 -13.07 10.74
C GLY A 23 -12.94 -13.60 9.35
N TYR A 24 -13.77 -12.88 8.61
CA TYR A 24 -14.14 -13.22 7.22
C TYR A 24 -13.00 -12.94 6.24
N MET A 25 -11.74 -13.05 6.70
CA MET A 25 -10.56 -12.95 5.87
C MET A 25 -10.67 -13.91 4.69
N LEU A 26 -10.03 -13.57 3.58
CA LEU A 26 -9.83 -14.53 2.49
C LEU A 26 -9.31 -15.85 3.07
N SER A 27 -10.07 -16.93 2.82
CA SER A 27 -9.68 -18.27 3.24
C SER A 27 -8.28 -18.60 2.72
N LEU A 28 -7.57 -19.51 3.42
CA LEU A 28 -6.24 -19.95 2.95
C LEU A 28 -6.32 -20.51 1.52
N GLU A 29 -7.39 -21.23 1.20
CA GLU A 29 -7.66 -21.72 -0.15
C GLU A 29 -7.78 -20.58 -1.16
N MET A 30 -8.56 -19.54 -0.86
CA MET A 30 -8.71 -18.38 -1.76
C MET A 30 -7.40 -17.62 -1.94
N ARG A 31 -6.64 -17.42 -0.86
CA ARG A 31 -5.32 -16.78 -0.91
C ARG A 31 -4.35 -17.58 -1.80
N ASN A 32 -4.32 -18.89 -1.65
CA ASN A 32 -3.50 -19.77 -2.49
C ASN A 32 -3.94 -19.71 -3.95
N LYS A 33 -5.25 -19.71 -4.24
CA LYS A 33 -5.76 -19.56 -5.62
C LYS A 33 -5.31 -18.25 -6.26
N ILE A 34 -5.42 -17.12 -5.55
CA ILE A 34 -4.97 -15.82 -6.04
C ILE A 34 -3.46 -15.82 -6.30
N GLU A 35 -2.67 -16.34 -5.36
CA GLU A 35 -1.22 -16.40 -5.51
C GLU A 35 -0.81 -17.30 -6.69
N THR A 36 -1.41 -18.49 -6.82
CA THR A 36 -1.13 -19.43 -7.91
C THR A 36 -1.55 -18.88 -9.27
N ALA A 37 -2.75 -18.31 -9.39
CA ALA A 37 -3.20 -17.71 -10.65
C ALA A 37 -2.27 -16.58 -11.08
N THR A 38 -1.89 -15.70 -10.14
CA THR A 38 -0.96 -14.60 -10.41
C THR A 38 0.43 -15.11 -10.80
N ARG A 39 0.93 -16.15 -10.12
CA ARG A 39 2.22 -16.76 -10.43
C ARG A 39 2.23 -17.35 -11.84
N ASN A 40 1.26 -18.19 -12.17
CA ASN A 40 1.15 -18.80 -13.50
C ASN A 40 1.04 -17.75 -14.60
N PHE A 41 0.29 -16.67 -14.36
CA PHE A 41 0.19 -15.56 -15.31
C PHE A 41 1.55 -14.89 -15.55
N TRP A 42 2.28 -14.55 -14.48
CA TRP A 42 3.58 -13.88 -14.62
C TRP A 42 4.71 -14.78 -15.12
N ASP A 43 4.65 -16.08 -14.84
CA ASP A 43 5.60 -17.06 -15.37
C ASP A 43 5.56 -17.10 -16.91
N GLU A 44 4.39 -16.87 -17.52
CA GLU A 44 4.25 -16.76 -18.97
C GLU A 44 4.45 -15.33 -19.46
N LYS A 45 3.84 -14.34 -18.81
CA LYS A 45 3.86 -12.93 -19.26
C LYS A 45 5.28 -12.37 -19.37
N ILE A 46 6.16 -12.79 -18.45
CA ILE A 46 7.53 -12.28 -18.39
C ILE A 46 8.42 -12.78 -19.53
N LYS A 47 8.02 -13.87 -20.21
CA LYS A 47 8.73 -14.45 -21.36
C LYS A 47 8.39 -13.76 -22.68
N GLU A 48 7.35 -12.92 -22.71
CA GLU A 48 6.95 -12.22 -23.91
C GLU A 48 7.99 -11.18 -24.33
N SER A 49 8.23 -11.02 -25.63
CA SER A 49 9.16 -10.01 -26.17
C SER A 49 8.78 -8.59 -25.74
N SER A 50 7.48 -8.30 -25.65
CA SER A 50 6.95 -7.01 -25.18
C SER A 50 7.38 -6.66 -23.76
N PHE A 51 7.66 -7.66 -22.91
CA PHE A 51 8.14 -7.44 -21.56
C PHE A 51 9.59 -6.93 -21.56
N ALA A 52 10.45 -7.52 -22.40
CA ALA A 52 11.84 -7.11 -22.53
C ALA A 52 11.98 -5.65 -23.00
N GLU A 53 11.10 -5.20 -23.91
CA GLU A 53 11.06 -3.81 -24.38
C GLU A 53 10.72 -2.82 -23.25
N ILE A 54 9.77 -3.19 -22.39
CA ILE A 54 9.38 -2.37 -21.22
C ILE A 54 10.51 -2.34 -20.18
N ALA A 55 11.27 -3.43 -20.08
CA ALA A 55 12.37 -3.62 -19.14
C ALA A 55 13.71 -2.99 -19.60
N GLN A 56 13.69 -1.98 -20.48
CA GLN A 56 14.88 -1.28 -20.98
C GLN A 56 14.71 0.24 -20.95
N GLY A 57 15.77 0.98 -20.64
CA GLY A 57 15.80 2.45 -20.65
C GLY A 57 15.61 3.11 -19.28
N THR A 58 15.43 4.43 -19.26
CA THR A 58 15.21 5.21 -18.03
C THR A 58 13.87 4.87 -17.38
N GLU A 59 13.73 5.02 -16.06
CA GLU A 59 12.48 4.76 -15.33
C GLU A 59 11.91 3.33 -15.46
N ILE A 60 12.75 2.34 -15.75
CA ILE A 60 12.38 0.92 -15.80
C ILE A 60 11.55 0.49 -14.58
N GLY A 61 11.94 0.97 -13.38
CA GLY A 61 11.26 0.72 -12.12
C GLY A 61 9.77 1.11 -12.14
N HIS A 62 9.47 2.30 -12.66
CA HIS A 62 8.11 2.82 -12.72
C HIS A 62 7.30 2.13 -13.82
N ARG A 63 7.85 1.97 -15.02
CA ARG A 63 7.14 1.33 -16.13
C ARG A 63 6.74 -0.11 -15.84
N ILE A 64 7.65 -0.89 -15.24
CA ILE A 64 7.31 -2.26 -14.83
C ILE A 64 6.29 -2.24 -13.69
N ALA A 65 6.37 -1.31 -12.74
CA ALA A 65 5.38 -1.21 -11.66
C ALA A 65 3.96 -0.94 -12.18
N ASP A 66 3.84 -0.03 -13.15
CA ASP A 66 2.56 0.28 -13.80
C ASP A 66 2.05 -0.92 -14.60
N LEU A 67 2.92 -1.56 -15.41
CA LEU A 67 2.57 -2.78 -16.15
C LEU A 67 2.08 -3.88 -15.21
N VAL A 68 2.81 -4.12 -14.12
CA VAL A 68 2.47 -5.15 -13.14
C VAL A 68 1.14 -4.86 -12.48
N SER A 69 0.93 -3.62 -12.04
CA SER A 69 -0.32 -3.17 -11.43
C SER A 69 -1.49 -3.40 -12.38
N ASP A 70 -1.39 -2.92 -13.62
CA ASP A 70 -2.47 -2.97 -14.59
C ASP A 70 -2.79 -4.40 -15.04
N LYS A 71 -1.77 -5.19 -15.41
CA LYS A 71 -1.96 -6.56 -15.89
C LYS A 71 -2.46 -7.49 -14.80
N THR A 72 -1.94 -7.36 -13.58
CA THR A 72 -2.39 -8.17 -12.44
C THR A 72 -3.80 -7.78 -12.03
N THR A 73 -4.13 -6.48 -11.99
CA THR A 73 -5.51 -6.04 -11.72
C THR A 73 -6.49 -6.55 -12.77
N GLY A 74 -6.09 -6.54 -14.05
CA GLY A 74 -6.87 -7.12 -15.15
C GLY A 74 -7.09 -8.62 -15.00
N LEU A 75 -6.04 -9.38 -14.69
CA LEU A 75 -6.13 -10.81 -14.39
C LEU A 75 -7.13 -11.07 -13.25
N LEU A 76 -6.95 -10.38 -12.11
CA LEU A 76 -7.79 -10.59 -10.94
C LEU A 76 -9.26 -10.26 -11.21
N ALA A 77 -9.52 -9.27 -12.07
CA ALA A 77 -10.88 -8.90 -12.46
C ALA A 77 -11.58 -9.94 -13.35
N VAL A 78 -10.83 -10.79 -14.04
CA VAL A 78 -11.34 -11.86 -14.89
C VAL A 78 -11.50 -13.16 -14.10
N GLU A 79 -10.50 -13.51 -13.29
CA GLU A 79 -10.42 -14.81 -12.61
C GLU A 79 -11.26 -14.89 -11.33
N PHE A 80 -11.56 -13.76 -10.71
CA PHE A 80 -12.23 -13.71 -9.41
C PHE A 80 -13.43 -12.77 -9.43
N THR A 81 -14.33 -12.94 -8.44
CA THR A 81 -15.40 -11.96 -8.19
C THR A 81 -14.77 -10.67 -7.66
N ALA A 82 -14.42 -9.78 -8.56
CA ALA A 82 -13.69 -8.57 -8.23
C ALA A 82 -14.55 -7.30 -8.40
N MET A 83 -14.22 -6.27 -7.61
CA MET A 83 -14.93 -5.01 -7.56
C MET A 83 -13.95 -3.84 -7.52
N PHE A 84 -14.44 -2.67 -7.89
CA PHE A 84 -13.71 -1.41 -7.74
C PHE A 84 -14.49 -0.46 -6.85
N GLN A 85 -13.77 0.26 -5.98
CA GLN A 85 -14.38 1.29 -5.14
C GLN A 85 -14.96 2.41 -6.02
N ARG A 86 -16.23 2.74 -5.82
CA ARG A 86 -16.94 3.79 -6.54
C ARG A 86 -17.38 4.91 -5.60
N ASN A 87 -17.43 6.14 -6.11
CA ASN A 87 -18.00 7.26 -5.37
C ASN A 87 -19.54 7.23 -5.44
N LYS A 88 -20.20 8.18 -4.78
CA LYS A 88 -21.68 8.29 -4.78
C LYS A 88 -22.30 8.46 -6.17
N ALA A 89 -21.54 8.98 -7.14
CA ALA A 89 -21.96 9.13 -8.53
C ALA A 89 -21.68 7.87 -9.38
N GLY A 90 -21.16 6.79 -8.78
CA GLY A 90 -20.85 5.54 -9.47
C GLY A 90 -19.51 5.52 -10.21
N HIS A 91 -18.72 6.60 -10.18
CA HIS A 91 -17.40 6.64 -10.82
C HIS A 91 -16.34 5.92 -9.98
N LYS A 92 -15.40 5.21 -10.63
CA LYS A 92 -14.24 4.60 -9.96
C LYS A 92 -13.47 5.69 -9.21
N VAL A 93 -13.15 5.45 -7.94
CA VAL A 93 -12.42 6.39 -7.10
C VAL A 93 -10.93 6.36 -7.48
N PRO A 94 -10.35 7.47 -7.98
CA PRO A 94 -8.90 7.55 -8.13
C PRO A 94 -8.25 7.49 -6.74
N ARG A 95 -7.19 6.69 -6.59
CA ARG A 95 -6.51 6.48 -5.29
C ARG A 95 -7.44 5.90 -4.21
N SER A 96 -8.17 4.85 -4.60
CA SER A 96 -8.90 3.96 -3.70
C SER A 96 -7.97 3.29 -2.67
N MET A 97 -8.57 2.62 -1.68
CA MET A 97 -7.80 1.92 -0.65
C MET A 97 -7.00 0.73 -1.21
N GLY A 98 -7.63 -0.10 -2.04
CA GLY A 98 -6.97 -1.12 -2.86
C GLY A 98 -7.10 -0.78 -4.34
N ASP A 99 -6.24 -1.36 -5.17
CA ASP A 99 -6.31 -1.25 -6.63
C ASP A 99 -7.52 -2.03 -7.16
N ILE A 100 -7.83 -3.13 -6.46
CA ILE A 100 -8.98 -4.01 -6.68
C ILE A 100 -9.51 -4.53 -5.34
N TRP A 101 -10.76 -4.97 -5.33
CA TRP A 101 -11.39 -5.62 -4.18
C TRP A 101 -11.84 -7.02 -4.58
N ILE A 102 -11.46 -8.04 -3.82
CA ILE A 102 -11.88 -9.42 -4.07
C ILE A 102 -13.03 -9.77 -3.13
N ALA A 103 -14.17 -10.15 -3.70
CA ALA A 103 -15.32 -10.61 -2.93
C ALA A 103 -15.17 -12.10 -2.60
N HIS A 104 -15.34 -12.43 -1.33
CA HIS A 104 -15.35 -13.79 -0.83
C HIS A 104 -16.34 -13.87 0.33
N GLU A 105 -17.22 -14.87 0.32
CA GLU A 105 -18.21 -15.09 1.39
C GLU A 105 -19.06 -13.85 1.74
N GLY A 106 -19.37 -13.04 0.73
CA GLY A 106 -20.18 -11.82 0.88
C GLY A 106 -19.42 -10.59 1.38
N ILE A 107 -18.10 -10.69 1.61
CA ILE A 107 -17.26 -9.57 2.03
C ILE A 107 -16.23 -9.24 0.94
N ALA A 108 -16.01 -7.95 0.70
CA ALA A 108 -15.02 -7.48 -0.25
C ALA A 108 -13.72 -7.08 0.47
N HIS A 109 -12.59 -7.64 0.02
CA HIS A 109 -11.28 -7.44 0.62
C HIS A 109 -10.40 -6.55 -0.26
N PRO A 110 -9.82 -5.46 0.26
CA PRO A 110 -8.94 -4.61 -0.52
C PRO A 110 -7.63 -5.34 -0.81
N VAL A 111 -7.23 -5.35 -2.08
CA VAL A 111 -5.94 -5.85 -2.56
C VAL A 111 -5.18 -4.71 -3.22
N ASN A 112 -3.94 -4.50 -2.80
CA ASN A 112 -3.02 -3.55 -3.42
C ASN A 112 -1.91 -4.32 -4.14
N VAL A 113 -1.76 -4.09 -5.44
CA VAL A 113 -0.77 -4.75 -6.28
C VAL A 113 0.51 -3.93 -6.24
N LYS A 114 1.65 -4.60 -6.00
CA LYS A 114 2.95 -3.95 -5.93
C LYS A 114 3.97 -4.72 -6.76
N ALA A 115 4.78 -4.00 -7.50
CA ALA A 115 5.96 -4.55 -8.14
C ALA A 115 7.22 -4.22 -7.35
N SER A 116 8.20 -5.12 -7.41
CA SER A 116 9.57 -4.82 -7.01
C SER A 116 10.51 -5.30 -8.10
N ILE A 117 11.41 -4.43 -8.56
CA ILE A 117 12.47 -4.79 -9.52
C ILE A 117 13.79 -4.59 -8.80
N ALA A 118 14.51 -5.69 -8.56
CA ALA A 118 15.72 -5.75 -7.75
C ALA A 118 15.55 -5.39 -6.25
N ASP A 119 16.51 -5.79 -5.42
CA ASP A 119 16.50 -5.61 -3.95
C ASP A 119 16.93 -4.18 -3.52
N ASN A 120 16.43 -3.17 -4.22
CA ASN A 120 16.91 -1.79 -4.10
C ASN A 120 16.49 -1.07 -2.79
N GLY A 121 15.98 -1.80 -1.79
CA GLY A 121 15.71 -1.29 -0.45
C GLY A 121 14.67 -0.16 -0.37
N GLY A 122 13.87 0.03 -1.41
CA GLY A 122 12.87 1.10 -1.48
C GLY A 122 11.79 0.98 -0.39
N GLN A 123 11.12 2.10 -0.11
CA GLN A 123 9.98 2.18 0.79
C GLN A 123 8.71 2.53 -0.01
N PRO A 124 8.03 1.54 -0.61
CA PRO A 124 6.83 1.83 -1.38
C PRO A 124 5.67 2.28 -0.47
N ASN A 125 4.89 3.25 -0.96
CA ASN A 125 3.64 3.68 -0.34
C ASN A 125 2.61 2.56 -0.43
N MET A 126 2.03 2.16 0.71
CA MET A 126 1.00 1.13 0.78
C MET A 126 -0.40 1.74 0.74
N VAL A 127 -0.76 2.49 1.79
CA VAL A 127 -2.09 3.06 1.99
C VAL A 127 -2.02 4.23 2.96
N SER A 128 -3.00 5.12 2.89
CA SER A 128 -3.14 6.15 3.91
C SER A 128 -3.50 5.54 5.27
N MET A 129 -2.71 5.86 6.30
CA MET A 129 -2.91 5.37 7.67
C MET A 129 -4.32 5.69 8.19
N LYS A 130 -4.77 6.93 8.01
CA LYS A 130 -6.09 7.37 8.48
C LYS A 130 -7.24 6.69 7.74
N LYS A 131 -7.09 6.43 6.42
CA LYS A 131 -8.11 5.69 5.66
C LYS A 131 -8.22 4.25 6.16
N LEU A 132 -7.09 3.58 6.38
CA LEU A 132 -7.04 2.20 6.84
C LEU A 132 -7.65 2.07 8.25
N LEU A 133 -7.19 2.90 9.20
CA LEU A 133 -7.73 2.92 10.56
C LEU A 133 -9.24 3.19 10.59
N ALA A 134 -9.73 4.17 9.82
CA ALA A 134 -11.15 4.44 9.74
C ALA A 134 -11.95 3.23 9.24
N ALA A 135 -11.46 2.54 8.20
CA ALA A 135 -12.14 1.34 7.69
C ALA A 135 -12.16 0.18 8.70
N LEU A 136 -11.08 -0.02 9.45
CA LEU A 136 -10.99 -1.05 10.49
C LEU A 136 -11.89 -0.74 11.70
N LEU A 137 -11.80 0.49 12.23
CA LEU A 137 -12.57 0.93 13.40
C LEU A 137 -14.07 1.02 13.14
N GLU A 138 -14.46 1.23 11.88
CA GLU A 138 -15.86 1.21 11.44
C GLU A 138 -16.31 -0.17 10.94
N TYR A 139 -15.53 -1.23 11.17
CA TYR A 139 -15.85 -2.61 10.80
C TYR A 139 -16.15 -2.82 9.31
N ARG A 140 -15.54 -2.01 8.44
CA ARG A 140 -15.73 -2.10 6.99
C ARG A 140 -14.80 -3.12 6.33
N ILE A 141 -13.68 -3.43 6.99
CA ILE A 141 -12.71 -4.45 6.60
C ILE A 141 -12.10 -5.08 7.86
N ASP A 142 -11.54 -6.27 7.73
CA ASP A 142 -10.78 -6.97 8.77
C ASP A 142 -9.36 -7.34 8.35
N SER A 143 -9.01 -7.04 7.10
CA SER A 143 -7.77 -7.43 6.44
C SER A 143 -7.38 -6.40 5.36
N TYR A 144 -6.09 -6.31 5.06
CA TYR A 144 -5.59 -5.47 3.97
C TYR A 144 -4.49 -6.20 3.21
N TYR A 145 -4.81 -6.68 2.00
CA TYR A 145 -3.92 -7.58 1.28
C TYR A 145 -2.94 -6.84 0.38
N LEU A 146 -1.71 -7.36 0.34
CA LEU A 146 -0.68 -6.98 -0.60
C LEU A 146 -0.39 -8.16 -1.53
N LEU A 147 -0.45 -7.91 -2.84
CA LEU A 147 -0.03 -8.83 -3.87
C LEU A 147 1.24 -8.31 -4.52
N PHE A 148 2.38 -8.89 -4.14
CA PHE A 148 3.68 -8.54 -4.68
C PHE A 148 4.04 -9.42 -5.87
N VAL A 149 4.51 -8.78 -6.93
CA VAL A 149 5.21 -9.43 -8.04
C VAL A 149 6.65 -8.91 -8.05
N LYS A 150 7.57 -9.73 -7.53
CA LYS A 150 9.00 -9.44 -7.48
C LYS A 150 9.64 -9.96 -8.76
N ILE A 151 10.13 -9.03 -9.57
CA ILE A 151 10.81 -9.31 -10.82
C ILE A 151 12.32 -9.26 -10.58
N SER A 152 12.99 -10.35 -10.95
CA SER A 152 14.44 -10.47 -10.92
C SER A 152 14.94 -10.57 -12.35
N ASN A 153 16.08 -9.94 -12.62
CA ASN A 153 16.80 -10.07 -13.88
C ASN A 153 18.21 -10.59 -13.54
N THR A 154 18.50 -11.82 -13.90
CA THR A 154 19.83 -12.44 -13.68
C THR A 154 20.29 -12.98 -15.03
N ASP A 155 21.45 -12.54 -15.49
CA ASP A 155 22.02 -12.94 -16.79
C ASP A 155 21.03 -12.74 -17.96
N GLU A 156 20.33 -11.59 -17.97
CA GLU A 156 19.31 -11.23 -18.97
C GLU A 156 18.06 -12.13 -18.99
N LEU A 157 17.93 -13.04 -18.01
CA LEU A 157 16.76 -13.85 -17.80
C LEU A 157 15.88 -13.23 -16.72
N PHE A 158 14.67 -12.84 -17.13
CA PHE A 158 13.65 -12.35 -16.23
C PHE A 158 12.92 -13.50 -15.54
N SER A 159 12.69 -13.37 -14.23
CA SER A 159 11.87 -14.28 -13.44
C SER A 159 10.96 -13.51 -12.50
N ALA A 160 9.79 -14.07 -12.20
CA ALA A 160 8.83 -13.51 -11.27
C ALA A 160 8.72 -14.37 -10.01
N LYS A 161 8.59 -13.73 -8.86
CA LYS A 161 8.14 -14.35 -7.60
C LYS A 161 6.91 -13.60 -7.12
N VAL A 162 5.88 -14.35 -6.75
CA VAL A 162 4.62 -13.79 -6.29
C VAL A 162 4.47 -14.05 -4.79
N HIS A 163 4.03 -13.03 -4.05
CA HIS A 163 3.66 -13.16 -2.64
C HIS A 163 2.31 -12.51 -2.39
N PHE A 164 1.40 -13.23 -1.72
CA PHE A 164 0.10 -12.69 -1.33
C PHE A 164 -0.09 -12.75 0.18
N VAL A 165 -0.12 -11.59 0.85
CA VAL A 165 -0.13 -11.51 2.32
C VAL A 165 -1.10 -10.47 2.85
N ASP A 166 -1.61 -10.67 4.08
CA ASP A 166 -2.28 -9.60 4.82
C ASP A 166 -1.22 -8.70 5.49
N MET A 167 -1.18 -7.42 5.11
CA MET A 167 -0.22 -6.46 5.66
C MET A 167 -0.35 -6.29 7.16
N LEU A 168 -1.55 -6.50 7.72
CA LEU A 168 -1.78 -6.34 9.15
C LEU A 168 -1.06 -7.41 9.99
N ASP A 169 -0.66 -8.54 9.39
CA ASP A 169 0.20 -9.53 10.05
C ASP A 169 1.68 -9.09 10.10
N TYR A 170 2.07 -8.11 9.28
CA TYR A 170 3.46 -7.70 9.07
C TYR A 170 3.71 -6.24 9.51
N LEU A 171 3.00 -5.76 10.53
CA LEU A 171 3.15 -4.39 11.04
C LEU A 171 4.58 -4.10 11.54
N ASP A 172 5.32 -5.13 11.96
CA ASP A 172 6.73 -5.01 12.33
C ASP A 172 7.64 -4.70 11.13
N TYR A 173 7.12 -4.66 9.91
CA TYR A 173 7.86 -4.33 8.69
C TYR A 173 7.35 -3.07 8.00
N VAL A 174 6.43 -2.34 8.62
CA VAL A 174 5.97 -1.05 8.09
C VAL A 174 6.44 0.13 8.94
N THR A 175 6.46 1.30 8.35
CA THR A 175 6.65 2.58 9.04
C THR A 175 5.54 3.53 8.62
N PHE A 176 5.37 4.62 9.39
CA PHE A 176 4.41 5.67 9.06
C PHE A 176 5.14 6.95 8.68
N ASP A 177 4.97 7.36 7.42
CA ASP A 177 5.38 8.69 6.97
C ASP A 177 4.24 9.68 7.19
N SER A 178 4.36 10.41 8.30
CA SER A 178 3.45 11.46 8.73
C SER A 178 3.32 12.64 7.77
N GLY A 179 4.29 12.88 6.87
CA GLY A 179 4.23 13.97 5.90
C GLY A 179 3.08 13.79 4.89
N PRO A 180 3.13 12.75 4.04
CA PRO A 180 2.06 12.36 3.12
C PRO A 180 0.95 11.53 3.79
N GLY A 181 1.12 11.15 5.07
CA GLY A 181 0.14 10.39 5.84
C GLY A 181 -0.01 8.94 5.36
N GLN A 182 1.07 8.33 4.89
CA GLN A 182 1.10 6.99 4.29
C GLN A 182 1.81 5.97 5.16
N ILE A 183 1.32 4.73 5.13
CA ILE A 183 2.06 3.56 5.56
C ILE A 183 3.08 3.23 4.48
N MET A 184 4.33 3.03 4.89
CA MET A 184 5.48 2.73 4.04
C MET A 184 6.02 1.34 4.40
N LEU A 185 6.33 0.53 3.40
CA LEU A 185 6.91 -0.79 3.65
C LEU A 185 8.43 -0.72 3.77
N ARG A 186 9.03 -1.38 4.77
CA ARG A 186 10.47 -1.65 4.82
C ARG A 186 10.79 -2.88 3.96
N SER A 187 10.76 -2.72 2.63
CA SER A 187 10.77 -3.82 1.67
C SER A 187 11.91 -4.82 1.89
N LYS A 188 13.12 -4.34 2.17
CA LYS A 188 14.29 -5.22 2.39
C LYS A 188 14.07 -6.17 3.58
N ASP A 189 13.64 -5.63 4.72
CA ASP A 189 13.42 -6.43 5.93
C ASP A 189 12.22 -7.35 5.78
N PHE A 190 11.16 -6.84 5.13
CA PHE A 190 9.96 -7.60 4.82
C PHE A 190 10.24 -8.82 3.94
N PHE A 191 10.89 -8.65 2.78
CA PHE A 191 11.18 -9.76 1.88
C PHE A 191 12.17 -10.75 2.49
N LYS A 192 13.15 -10.27 3.27
CA LYS A 192 14.05 -11.14 4.03
C LYS A 192 13.30 -12.02 5.02
N ALA A 193 12.24 -11.51 5.66
CA ALA A 193 11.39 -12.29 6.56
C ALA A 193 10.53 -13.31 5.81
N LEU A 194 9.92 -12.90 4.69
CA LEU A 194 9.12 -13.79 3.83
C LEU A 194 9.95 -14.96 3.29
N GLU A 195 11.16 -14.70 2.78
CA GLU A 195 12.04 -15.72 2.21
C GLU A 195 12.52 -16.72 3.27
N LYS A 196 12.66 -16.28 4.53
CA LYS A 196 12.97 -17.15 5.67
C LYS A 196 11.79 -17.98 6.15
N LYS A 197 10.60 -17.79 5.57
CA LYS A 197 9.33 -18.39 6.02
C LYS A 197 9.07 -18.11 7.51
N SER A 198 9.51 -16.95 8.01
CA SER A 198 9.16 -16.48 9.33
C SER A 198 7.65 -16.22 9.34
N ALA A 199 6.88 -17.11 9.98
CA ALA A 199 5.46 -16.88 10.16
C ALA A 199 5.29 -15.63 11.04
N PRO A 200 4.47 -14.65 10.65
CA PRO A 200 4.15 -13.53 11.51
C PRO A 200 3.47 -14.04 12.79
N GLU A 201 3.63 -13.29 13.87
CA GLU A 201 2.92 -13.58 15.11
C GLU A 201 1.40 -13.52 14.88
N ASN A 202 0.67 -14.51 15.39
CA ASN A 202 -0.78 -14.54 15.27
C ASN A 202 -1.42 -13.52 16.23
N LYS A 203 -1.53 -12.27 15.76
CA LYS A 203 -2.12 -11.15 16.50
C LYS A 203 -3.62 -11.05 16.22
N LEU A 204 -4.40 -10.81 17.27
CA LEU A 204 -5.81 -10.43 17.15
C LEU A 204 -5.95 -9.11 16.39
N LEU A 205 -7.08 -8.90 15.70
CA LEU A 205 -7.31 -7.62 14.99
C LEU A 205 -7.25 -6.42 15.93
N SER A 206 -7.72 -6.54 17.17
CA SER A 206 -7.61 -5.47 18.17
C SER A 206 -6.15 -5.10 18.44
N GLN A 207 -5.24 -6.08 18.48
CA GLN A 207 -3.81 -5.86 18.64
C GLN A 207 -3.20 -5.23 17.38
N LYS A 208 -3.61 -5.68 16.19
CA LYS A 208 -3.21 -5.10 14.91
C LYS A 208 -3.64 -3.62 14.81
N VAL A 209 -4.89 -3.31 15.17
CA VAL A 209 -5.45 -1.96 15.21
C VAL A 209 -4.72 -1.09 16.24
N SER A 210 -4.45 -1.62 17.44
CA SER A 210 -3.64 -0.92 18.44
C SER A 210 -2.25 -0.57 17.89
N GLY A 211 -1.57 -1.51 17.24
CA GLY A 211 -0.26 -1.26 16.63
C GLY A 211 -0.28 -0.19 15.54
N LEU A 212 -1.36 -0.10 14.74
CA LEU A 212 -1.55 0.98 13.78
C LEU A 212 -1.74 2.35 14.46
N VAL A 213 -2.47 2.39 15.57
CA VAL A 213 -2.65 3.62 16.36
C VAL A 213 -1.31 4.06 16.96
N ASP A 214 -0.53 3.14 17.52
CA ASP A 214 0.81 3.42 18.06
C ASP A 214 1.73 4.01 17.00
N LEU A 215 1.74 3.44 15.79
CA LEU A 215 2.49 3.95 14.63
C LEU A 215 2.05 5.37 14.24
N LEU A 216 0.73 5.63 14.24
CA LEU A 216 0.18 6.95 13.92
C LEU A 216 0.64 7.99 14.94
N GLU A 217 0.48 7.71 16.23
CA GLU A 217 0.86 8.64 17.30
C GLU A 217 2.35 8.98 17.27
N ASP A 218 3.20 7.96 17.14
CA ASP A 218 4.65 8.12 17.06
C ASP A 218 5.06 8.96 15.84
N GLY A 219 4.46 8.72 14.66
CA GLY A 219 4.74 9.54 13.48
C GLY A 219 4.27 10.99 13.62
N GLU A 220 3.08 11.24 14.19
CA GLU A 220 2.59 12.61 14.44
C GLU A 220 3.48 13.35 15.45
N ARG A 221 3.95 12.68 16.51
CA ARG A 221 4.93 13.23 17.47
C ARG A 221 6.24 13.63 16.77
N ARG A 222 6.78 12.76 15.91
CA ARG A 222 7.98 13.06 15.11
C ARG A 222 7.76 14.25 14.17
N LEU A 223 6.62 14.32 13.50
CA LEU A 223 6.29 15.40 12.58
C LEU A 223 6.31 16.76 13.27
N ILE A 224 5.65 16.86 14.44
CA ILE A 224 5.61 18.09 15.23
C ILE A 224 7.03 18.53 15.62
N ARG A 225 7.85 17.59 16.10
CA ARG A 225 9.26 17.85 16.43
C ARG A 225 10.04 18.38 15.22
N ASN A 226 9.92 17.71 14.08
CA ASN A 226 10.62 18.07 12.85
C ASN A 226 10.19 19.45 12.34
N ARG A 227 8.88 19.75 12.34
CA ARG A 227 8.34 21.06 11.96
C ARG A 227 8.85 22.18 12.87
N ARG A 228 8.90 21.96 14.19
CA ARG A 228 9.47 22.93 15.14
C ARG A 228 10.94 23.21 14.86
N THR A 229 11.74 22.17 14.63
CA THR A 229 13.17 22.31 14.30
C THR A 229 13.37 23.06 13.00
N THR A 230 12.62 22.72 11.95
CA THR A 230 12.69 23.39 10.64
C THR A 230 12.31 24.86 10.74
N LEU A 231 11.23 25.20 11.46
CA LEU A 231 10.82 26.59 11.67
C LEU A 231 11.87 27.38 12.47
N LYS A 232 12.47 26.78 13.50
CA LYS A 232 13.57 27.42 14.24
C LYS A 232 14.74 27.73 13.32
N ARG A 233 15.16 26.78 12.48
CA ARG A 233 16.23 26.96 11.49
C ARG A 233 15.92 28.10 10.52
N PHE A 234 14.70 28.15 9.98
CA PHE A 234 14.31 29.22 9.07
C PHE A 234 14.25 30.58 9.74
N ARG A 235 13.73 30.69 10.97
CA ARG A 235 13.73 31.95 11.73
C ARG A 235 15.15 32.47 11.98
N THR A 236 16.08 31.58 12.35
CA THR A 236 17.50 31.95 12.48
C THR A 236 18.08 32.41 11.15
N ALA A 237 17.77 31.72 10.04
CA ALA A 237 18.24 32.12 8.71
C ALA A 237 17.67 33.49 8.28
N VAL A 238 16.39 33.76 8.53
CA VAL A 238 15.75 35.07 8.24
C VAL A 238 16.35 36.19 9.09
N SER A 239 16.63 35.94 10.36
CA SER A 239 17.29 36.95 11.21
C SER A 239 18.67 37.32 10.67
N LYS A 240 19.44 36.34 10.17
CA LYS A 240 20.72 36.59 9.49
C LYS A 240 20.50 37.35 8.19
N TYR A 241 19.51 36.92 7.40
CA TYR A 241 19.16 37.55 6.14
C TYR A 241 18.85 39.05 6.30
N ASN A 242 18.07 39.40 7.31
CA ASN A 242 17.69 40.81 7.57
C ASN A 242 18.85 41.67 8.09
N SER A 243 19.93 41.05 8.59
CA SER A 243 21.09 41.75 9.16
C SER A 243 22.22 42.04 8.16
N SER A 244 22.08 41.63 6.90
CA SER A 244 23.11 41.80 5.87
C SER A 244 22.54 42.31 4.55
N HIS A 245 23.36 43.03 3.77
CA HIS A 245 23.03 43.37 2.40
C HIS A 245 23.29 42.16 1.51
N HIS A 246 22.23 41.59 0.94
CA HIS A 246 22.31 40.41 0.09
C HIS A 246 22.20 40.77 -1.38
N LYS A 247 23.12 40.23 -2.18
CA LYS A 247 23.04 40.24 -3.64
C LYS A 247 23.10 38.80 -4.12
N VAL A 248 22.18 38.43 -5.00
CA VAL A 248 22.28 37.16 -5.73
C VAL A 248 23.38 37.32 -6.77
N THR A 249 24.36 36.42 -6.75
CA THR A 249 25.47 36.36 -7.71
C THR A 249 25.53 34.99 -8.38
N PRO A 250 26.22 34.86 -9.53
CA PRO A 250 26.47 33.56 -10.14
C PRO A 250 27.10 32.55 -9.16
N GLU A 251 28.01 32.99 -8.30
CA GLU A 251 28.64 32.14 -7.28
C GLU A 251 27.64 31.67 -6.23
N SER A 252 26.70 32.53 -5.81
CA SER A 252 25.63 32.15 -4.89
C SER A 252 24.64 31.15 -5.51
N GLN A 253 24.57 31.10 -6.84
CA GLN A 253 23.76 30.14 -7.60
C GLN A 253 24.52 28.88 -8.02
N ALA A 254 25.85 28.86 -7.91
CA ALA A 254 26.69 27.73 -8.33
C ALA A 254 26.31 26.40 -7.63
N VAL A 255 25.76 26.48 -6.42
CA VAL A 255 25.23 25.32 -5.66
C VAL A 255 24.04 24.63 -6.35
N PHE A 256 23.33 25.32 -7.24
CA PHE A 256 22.21 24.76 -7.97
C PHE A 256 22.63 24.06 -9.27
N HIS A 257 23.92 24.10 -9.64
CA HIS A 257 24.44 23.46 -10.84
C HIS A 257 23.64 23.80 -12.11
N LEU A 258 23.25 25.07 -12.24
CA LEU A 258 22.51 25.57 -13.40
C LEU A 258 23.47 25.65 -14.59
N LEU A 259 23.14 24.91 -15.65
CA LEU A 259 23.88 24.88 -16.93
C LEU A 259 23.65 26.17 -17.73
#